data_AF-A0A154MRA8-F1
#
_entry.id   AF-A0A154MRA8-F1
#
_cell.length_a   1.000
_cell.length_b   1.000
_cell.length_c   1.000
_cell.angle_alpha   90.00
_cell.angle_beta   90.00
_cell.angle_gamma   90.00
#
_symmetry.space_group_name_H-M   'P 1'
#
loop_
_entity.id
_entity.type
_entity.pdbx_description
1 polymer ?
#
loop_
_entity_poly.entity_id
_entity_poly.type
_entity_poly.pdbx_seq_one_letter_code
_entity_poly.pdbx_strand_id
1 'polypeptide(L)'
;MVEEGHLTRAAERLGIRASSLSQQIIALERELDANLFVRTQAGMTPTAAALALLPHARRILEEAELGARAVRDTVGRPLRIGVTPGAPPAVLATLYAEAAEIEDLSAARQLELLRRGGLDAGLLALPEDVDGLRAAIVSERPLGVLVSVAHPLARLDEVSWVDLTGLDLLLYERKLAPGYHDRLLADCVAAGWRPAHVRAGPPRRSLFVAELRHGGDVVALRPREEPAEGLRWLPLRTAPVVRHALVWDPAHECSDRIAALV
;
A
#
# COMPACT_ATOMS: atom_id res chain seq x y z
N MET A 1 -20.64 10.65 11.28
CA MET A 1 -20.85 10.67 12.76
C MET A 1 -19.65 10.14 13.52
N VAL A 2 -19.25 8.87 13.31
CA VAL A 2 -18.07 8.30 14.02
C VAL A 2 -16.80 9.12 13.79
N GLU A 3 -16.54 9.56 12.55
CA GLU A 3 -15.34 10.34 12.21
C GLU A 3 -15.39 11.79 12.69
N GLU A 4 -16.57 12.41 12.65
CA GLU A 4 -16.75 13.83 12.94
C GLU A 4 -17.01 14.13 14.42
N GLY A 5 -17.52 13.16 15.18
CA GLY A 5 -17.92 13.31 16.59
C GLY A 5 -19.02 14.35 16.86
N HIS A 6 -19.53 15.04 15.84
CA HIS A 6 -20.51 16.12 15.97
C HIS A 6 -21.56 16.01 14.86
N LEU A 7 -22.83 16.12 15.24
CA LEU A 7 -23.96 16.01 14.31
C LEU A 7 -23.93 17.10 13.23
N THR A 8 -23.66 18.35 13.61
CA THR A 8 -23.63 19.49 12.67
C THR A 8 -22.53 19.32 11.63
N ARG A 9 -21.30 19.02 12.05
CA ARG A 9 -20.17 18.79 11.13
C ARG A 9 -20.40 17.61 10.20
N ALA A 10 -20.98 16.53 10.72
CA ALA A 10 -21.35 15.38 9.90
C ALA A 10 -22.43 15.72 8.86
N ALA A 11 -23.42 16.53 9.22
CA ALA A 11 -24.47 16.95 8.30
C ALA A 11 -23.93 17.89 7.22
N GLU A 12 -23.06 18.83 7.59
CA GLU A 12 -22.36 19.72 6.66
C GLU A 12 -21.52 18.93 5.64
N ARG A 13 -20.73 17.95 6.09
CA ARG A 13 -19.94 17.07 5.21
C ARG A 13 -20.79 16.29 4.21
N LEU A 14 -22.01 15.91 4.61
CA LEU A 14 -22.96 15.19 3.77
C LEU A 14 -23.84 16.12 2.93
N GLY A 15 -23.72 17.45 3.07
CA GLY A 15 -24.54 18.42 2.35
C GLY A 15 -26.02 18.41 2.73
N ILE A 16 -26.36 17.94 3.94
CA ILE A 16 -27.75 17.83 4.42
C ILE A 16 -27.99 18.63 5.71
N ARG A 17 -29.26 18.82 6.07
CA ARG A 17 -29.63 19.46 7.34
C ARG A 17 -29.38 18.51 8.51
N ALA A 18 -28.89 19.04 9.64
CA ALA A 18 -28.64 18.26 10.86
C ALA A 18 -29.90 17.55 11.41
N SER A 19 -31.09 18.14 11.22
CA SER A 19 -32.35 17.49 11.59
C SER A 19 -32.65 16.24 10.76
N SER A 20 -32.32 16.25 9.47
CA SER A 20 -32.47 15.09 8.57
C SER A 20 -31.51 13.97 8.97
N LEU A 21 -30.24 14.31 9.23
CA LEU A 21 -29.24 13.34 9.70
C LEU A 21 -29.66 12.71 11.03
N SER A 22 -30.17 13.51 11.98
CA SER A 22 -30.68 13.00 13.26
C SER A 22 -31.82 12.00 13.07
N GLN A 23 -32.78 12.30 12.20
CA GLN A 23 -33.91 11.40 11.91
C GLN A 23 -33.44 10.07 11.29
N GLN A 24 -32.47 10.11 10.37
CA GLN A 24 -31.90 8.90 9.76
C GLN A 24 -31.16 8.03 10.79
N ILE A 25 -30.41 8.65 11.71
CA ILE A 25 -29.73 7.92 12.80
C ILE A 25 -30.77 7.26 13.72
N ILE A 26 -31.79 8.00 14.16
CA ILE A 26 -32.84 7.46 15.02
C ILE A 26 -33.59 6.31 14.34
N ALA A 27 -33.86 6.43 13.04
CA ALA A 27 -34.51 5.36 12.28
C ALA A 27 -33.63 4.10 12.24
N LEU A 28 -32.33 4.25 11.97
CA LEU A 28 -31.38 3.14 11.97
C LEU A 28 -31.22 2.51 13.36
N GLU A 29 -31.14 3.31 14.42
CA GLU A 29 -31.08 2.82 15.80
C GLU A 29 -32.31 1.99 16.18
N ARG A 30 -33.49 2.39 15.70
CA ARG A 30 -34.73 1.63 15.89
C ARG A 30 -34.75 0.33 15.10
N GLU A 31 -34.27 0.34 13.87
CA GLU A 31 -34.20 -0.87 13.02
C GLU A 31 -33.24 -1.91 13.61
N LEU A 32 -32.14 -1.46 14.22
CA LEU A 32 -31.11 -2.31 14.83
C LEU A 32 -31.38 -2.64 16.30
N ASP A 33 -32.45 -2.08 16.90
CA ASP A 33 -32.76 -2.14 18.33
C ASP A 33 -31.55 -1.80 19.23
N ALA A 34 -30.78 -0.78 18.83
CA ALA A 34 -29.55 -0.38 19.53
C ALA A 34 -29.23 1.11 19.33
N ASN A 35 -28.87 1.79 20.42
CA ASN A 35 -28.32 3.14 20.34
C ASN A 35 -26.91 3.08 19.75
N LEU A 36 -26.67 3.79 18.66
CA LEU A 36 -25.39 3.91 17.97
C LEU A 36 -24.59 5.09 18.53
N PHE A 37 -25.26 6.15 18.97
CA PHE A 37 -24.58 7.33 19.52
C PHE A 37 -25.20 7.79 20.83
N VAL A 38 -24.36 8.29 21.73
CA VAL A 38 -24.78 8.97 22.95
C VAL A 38 -24.25 10.40 22.97
N ARG A 39 -25.06 11.32 23.49
CA ARG A 39 -24.68 12.72 23.65
C ARG A 39 -23.85 12.87 24.92
N THR A 40 -22.67 13.47 24.80
CA THR A 40 -21.76 13.79 25.90
C THR A 40 -21.38 15.27 25.85
N GLN A 41 -20.63 15.74 26.85
CA GLN A 41 -20.12 17.12 26.85
C GLN A 41 -19.16 17.40 25.67
N ALA A 42 -18.53 16.37 25.12
CA ALA A 42 -17.62 16.45 23.98
C ALA A 42 -18.31 16.30 22.61
N GLY A 43 -19.66 16.21 22.59
CA GLY A 43 -20.45 16.05 21.37
C GLY A 43 -21.18 14.70 21.31
N MET A 44 -21.02 13.97 20.20
CA MET A 44 -21.66 12.68 19.96
C MET A 44 -20.59 11.58 20.00
N THR A 45 -20.74 10.66 20.94
CA THR A 45 -19.79 9.55 21.16
C THR A 45 -20.38 8.25 20.61
N PRO A 46 -19.63 7.47 19.81
CA PRO A 46 -20.10 6.17 19.33
C PRO A 46 -20.21 5.17 20.47
N THR A 47 -21.27 4.37 20.47
CA THR A 47 -21.43 3.23 21.38
C THR A 47 -20.67 2.00 20.86
N ALA A 48 -20.63 0.93 21.66
CA ALA A 48 -20.12 -0.37 21.21
C ALA A 48 -20.87 -0.88 19.96
N ALA A 49 -22.18 -0.63 19.86
CA ALA A 49 -22.98 -1.01 18.70
C ALA A 49 -22.55 -0.25 17.43
N ALA A 50 -22.27 1.05 17.53
CA ALA A 50 -21.74 1.81 16.39
C ALA A 50 -20.34 1.35 15.97
N LEU A 51 -19.47 1.04 16.92
CA LEU A 51 -18.14 0.53 16.61
C LEU A 51 -18.20 -0.87 15.96
N ALA A 52 -19.15 -1.71 16.38
CA ALA A 52 -19.41 -3.00 15.76
C ALA A 52 -19.98 -2.87 14.34
N LEU A 53 -20.92 -1.93 14.12
CA LEU A 53 -21.54 -1.69 12.80
C LEU A 53 -20.56 -1.06 11.80
N LEU A 54 -19.66 -0.19 12.26
CA LEU A 54 -18.77 0.61 11.41
C LEU A 54 -18.03 -0.16 10.31
N PRO A 55 -17.32 -1.29 10.58
CA PRO A 55 -16.64 -2.03 9.52
C PRO A 55 -17.61 -2.58 8.48
N HIS A 56 -18.83 -2.99 8.87
CA HIS A 56 -19.84 -3.48 7.93
C HIS A 56 -20.44 -2.35 7.09
N ALA A 57 -20.78 -1.23 7.71
CA ALA A 57 -21.30 -0.05 7.00
C ALA A 57 -20.30 0.47 5.96
N ARG A 58 -19.00 0.51 6.30
CA ARG A 58 -17.94 0.88 5.36
C ARG A 58 -17.88 -0.05 4.15
N ARG A 59 -17.95 -1.38 4.38
CA ARG A 59 -17.95 -2.36 3.29
C ARG A 59 -19.18 -2.24 2.40
N ILE A 60 -20.37 -2.03 2.97
CA ILE A 60 -21.61 -1.85 2.19
C ILE A 60 -21.50 -0.62 1.27
N LEU A 61 -21.01 0.50 1.81
CA LEU A 61 -20.81 1.72 1.03
C LEU A 61 -19.78 1.50 -0.09
N GLU A 62 -18.69 0.82 0.22
CA GLU A 62 -17.67 0.46 -0.76
C GLU A 62 -18.26 -0.41 -1.91
N GLU A 63 -19.00 -1.46 -1.58
CA GLU A 63 -19.67 -2.31 -2.59
C GLU A 63 -20.68 -1.52 -3.42
N ALA A 64 -21.45 -0.64 -2.80
CA ALA A 64 -22.40 0.22 -3.50
C ALA A 64 -21.68 1.16 -4.49
N GLU A 65 -20.54 1.73 -4.08
CA GLU A 65 -19.73 2.53 -4.97
C GLU A 65 -19.10 1.70 -6.09
N LEU A 66 -18.63 0.48 -5.81
CA LEU A 66 -18.11 -0.45 -6.82
C LEU A 66 -19.18 -0.77 -7.87
N GLY A 67 -20.39 -1.10 -7.45
CA GLY A 67 -21.52 -1.34 -8.35
C GLY A 67 -21.88 -0.10 -9.17
N ALA A 68 -21.92 1.08 -8.53
CA ALA A 68 -22.19 2.34 -9.24
C ALA A 68 -21.07 2.69 -10.24
N ARG A 69 -19.81 2.35 -9.93
CA ARG A 69 -18.66 2.50 -10.84
C ARG A 69 -18.79 1.56 -12.03
N ALA A 70 -19.06 0.27 -11.80
CA ALA A 70 -19.24 -0.72 -12.87
C ALA A 70 -20.26 -0.29 -13.93
N VAL A 71 -21.32 0.43 -13.54
CA VAL A 71 -22.31 0.98 -14.50
C VAL A 71 -21.78 2.19 -15.27
N ARG A 72 -21.00 3.08 -14.64
CA ARG A 72 -20.43 4.28 -15.29
C ARG A 72 -19.28 3.97 -16.22
N ASP A 73 -18.59 2.87 -15.97
CA ASP A 73 -17.30 2.54 -16.54
C ASP A 73 -17.36 1.92 -17.95
N THR A 74 -18.53 1.98 -18.60
CA THR A 74 -18.76 1.51 -19.98
C THR A 74 -17.87 2.25 -21.00
N VAL A 75 -16.79 1.58 -21.40
CA VAL A 75 -15.82 1.81 -22.50
C VAL A 75 -15.16 3.21 -22.57
N GLY A 76 -13.83 3.23 -22.37
CA GLY A 76 -12.97 4.37 -22.74
C GLY A 76 -12.38 5.17 -21.57
N ARG A 77 -12.51 4.70 -20.33
CA ARG A 77 -11.92 5.37 -19.15
C ARG A 77 -10.44 5.01 -18.93
N PRO A 78 -9.70 5.84 -18.17
CA PRO A 78 -8.42 5.47 -17.54
C PRO A 78 -8.44 4.10 -16.85
N LEU A 79 -7.32 3.36 -16.95
CA LEU A 79 -7.13 2.15 -16.14
C LEU A 79 -6.85 2.56 -14.69
N ARG A 80 -7.55 1.97 -13.73
CA ARG A 80 -7.29 2.14 -12.30
C ARG A 80 -6.29 1.10 -11.85
N ILE A 81 -5.11 1.54 -11.47
CA ILE A 81 -4.00 0.69 -11.11
C ILE A 81 -3.57 0.98 -9.68
N GLY A 82 -3.71 -0.02 -8.81
CA GLY A 82 -3.12 0.04 -7.48
C GLY A 82 -1.61 -0.13 -7.55
N VAL A 83 -0.86 0.61 -6.74
CA VAL A 83 0.61 0.48 -6.67
C VAL A 83 1.06 0.37 -5.21
N THR A 84 2.03 -0.50 -4.94
CA THR A 84 2.69 -0.55 -3.63
C THR A 84 3.87 0.42 -3.56
N PRO A 85 4.22 0.96 -2.37
CA PRO A 85 5.44 1.72 -2.20
C PRO A 85 6.68 0.97 -2.70
N GLY A 86 7.53 1.68 -3.44
CA GLY A 86 8.73 1.10 -4.04
C GLY A 86 8.53 0.54 -5.46
N ALA A 87 7.35 0.73 -6.07
CA ALA A 87 7.10 0.44 -7.48
C ALA A 87 8.18 1.06 -8.40
N PRO A 88 8.64 0.35 -9.45
CA PRO A 88 9.71 0.84 -10.32
C PRO A 88 9.29 2.11 -11.08
N PRO A 89 10.06 3.21 -11.02
CA PRO A 89 9.72 4.46 -11.70
C PRO A 89 9.51 4.31 -13.21
N ALA A 90 10.27 3.43 -13.87
CA ALA A 90 10.13 3.17 -15.30
C ALA A 90 8.77 2.54 -15.64
N VAL A 91 8.27 1.63 -14.80
CA VAL A 91 6.95 1.02 -14.99
C VAL A 91 5.86 2.06 -14.73
N LEU A 92 5.98 2.86 -13.66
CA LEU A 92 5.04 3.95 -13.38
C LEU A 92 4.95 4.96 -14.53
N ALA A 93 6.08 5.32 -15.15
CA ALA A 93 6.10 6.21 -16.30
C ALA A 93 5.30 5.65 -17.48
N THR A 94 5.43 4.35 -17.78
CA THR A 94 4.62 3.67 -18.80
C THR A 94 3.13 3.70 -18.45
N LEU A 95 2.76 3.42 -17.19
CA LEU A 95 1.36 3.43 -16.77
C LEU A 95 0.73 4.84 -16.88
N TYR A 96 1.46 5.89 -16.52
CA TYR A 96 0.99 7.27 -16.70
C TYR A 96 0.84 7.65 -18.18
N ALA A 97 1.72 7.18 -19.06
CA ALA A 97 1.62 7.44 -20.51
C ALA A 97 0.34 6.82 -21.12
N GLU A 98 -0.12 5.70 -20.57
CA GLU A 98 -1.34 4.99 -20.96
C GLU A 98 -2.62 5.55 -20.28
N ALA A 99 -2.49 6.76 -19.70
CA ALA A 99 -3.52 7.47 -18.97
C ALA A 99 -4.17 6.62 -17.87
N ALA A 100 -3.36 5.92 -17.07
CA ALA A 100 -3.85 5.22 -15.88
C ALA A 100 -4.09 6.18 -14.70
N GLU A 101 -5.16 5.95 -13.95
CA GLU A 101 -5.38 6.47 -12.61
C GLU A 101 -4.63 5.56 -11.62
N ILE A 102 -3.67 6.13 -10.90
CA ILE A 102 -2.80 5.38 -9.99
C ILE A 102 -3.17 5.67 -8.54
N GLU A 103 -3.37 4.60 -7.76
CA GLU A 103 -3.71 4.68 -6.34
C GLU A 103 -2.64 3.99 -5.47
N ASP A 104 -2.12 4.70 -4.47
CA ASP A 104 -1.21 4.14 -3.47
C ASP A 104 -1.98 3.22 -2.51
N LEU A 105 -1.83 1.89 -2.68
CA LEU A 105 -2.57 0.87 -1.95
C LEU A 105 -1.65 -0.25 -1.47
N SER A 106 -1.94 -0.84 -0.31
CA SER A 106 -1.25 -2.06 0.12
C SER A 106 -1.56 -3.23 -0.81
N ALA A 107 -0.64 -4.20 -0.93
CA ALA A 107 -0.83 -5.40 -1.71
C ALA A 107 -2.12 -6.14 -1.34
N ALA A 108 -2.38 -6.31 -0.04
CA ALA A 108 -3.61 -6.94 0.44
C ALA A 108 -4.87 -6.21 -0.03
N ARG A 109 -4.84 -4.87 -0.04
CA ARG A 109 -5.97 -4.05 -0.51
C ARG A 109 -6.14 -4.12 -2.02
N GLN A 110 -5.04 -4.11 -2.77
CA GLN A 110 -5.09 -4.29 -4.21
C GLN A 110 -5.69 -5.65 -4.59
N LEU A 111 -5.21 -6.74 -3.98
CA LEU A 111 -5.72 -8.09 -4.23
C LEU A 111 -7.21 -8.23 -3.87
N GLU A 112 -7.67 -7.58 -2.79
CA GLU A 112 -9.10 -7.51 -2.45
C GLU A 112 -9.90 -6.81 -3.55
N LEU A 113 -9.46 -5.62 -3.98
CA LEU A 113 -10.17 -4.82 -4.97
C LEU A 113 -10.16 -5.46 -6.36
N LEU A 114 -9.07 -6.11 -6.76
CA LEU A 114 -8.99 -6.85 -8.03
C LEU A 114 -10.05 -7.94 -8.09
N ARG A 115 -10.19 -8.73 -7.02
CA ARG A 115 -11.19 -9.80 -6.92
C ARG A 115 -12.64 -9.28 -6.89
N ARG A 116 -12.84 -8.00 -6.60
CA ARG A 116 -14.16 -7.35 -6.56
C ARG A 116 -14.43 -6.43 -7.75
N GLY A 117 -13.53 -6.36 -8.73
CA GLY A 117 -13.65 -5.43 -9.87
C GLY A 117 -13.52 -3.94 -9.49
N GLY A 118 -12.93 -3.65 -8.33
CA GLY A 118 -12.65 -2.28 -7.87
C GLY A 118 -11.34 -1.68 -8.37
N LEU A 119 -10.44 -2.53 -8.84
CA LEU A 119 -9.24 -2.16 -9.58
C LEU A 119 -9.21 -2.93 -10.88
N ASP A 120 -8.59 -2.33 -11.90
CA ASP A 120 -8.41 -3.00 -13.18
C ASP A 120 -7.11 -3.82 -13.13
N ALA A 121 -6.05 -3.26 -12.56
CA ALA A 121 -4.79 -3.97 -12.31
C ALA A 121 -4.11 -3.51 -10.99
N GLY A 122 -3.14 -4.28 -10.53
CA GLY A 122 -2.28 -3.96 -9.39
C GLY A 122 -0.81 -4.18 -9.73
N LEU A 123 0.06 -3.24 -9.36
CA LEU A 123 1.51 -3.37 -9.47
C LEU A 123 2.07 -3.77 -8.11
N LEU A 124 2.40 -5.06 -7.99
CA LEU A 124 2.79 -5.70 -6.74
C LEU A 124 4.27 -6.10 -6.77
N ALA A 125 4.97 -5.89 -5.65
CA ALA A 125 6.21 -6.61 -5.37
C ALA A 125 5.87 -8.05 -4.95
N LEU A 126 6.47 -9.04 -5.60
CA LEU A 126 6.23 -10.46 -5.36
C LEU A 126 7.25 -11.06 -4.39
N PRO A 127 6.89 -12.13 -3.66
CA PRO A 127 5.65 -12.91 -3.77
C PRO A 127 4.45 -12.30 -3.05
N GLU A 128 3.25 -12.54 -3.57
CA GLU A 128 1.97 -12.27 -2.92
C GLU A 128 0.96 -13.36 -3.33
N ASP A 129 -0.14 -13.50 -2.58
CA ASP A 129 -1.20 -14.46 -2.88
C ASP A 129 -2.10 -13.96 -4.03
N VAL A 130 -1.69 -14.29 -5.25
CA VAL A 130 -2.36 -13.96 -6.50
C VAL A 130 -3.32 -15.07 -6.97
N ASP A 131 -3.80 -15.94 -6.08
CA ASP A 131 -4.71 -17.03 -6.49
C ASP A 131 -5.99 -16.48 -7.15
N GLY A 132 -6.37 -17.13 -8.25
CA GLY A 132 -7.45 -16.70 -9.16
C GLY A 132 -7.14 -15.49 -10.04
N LEU A 133 -5.95 -14.87 -9.91
CA LEU A 133 -5.53 -13.71 -10.69
C LEU A 133 -4.41 -14.08 -11.67
N ARG A 134 -4.29 -13.30 -12.73
CA ARG A 134 -3.15 -13.37 -13.65
C ARG A 134 -2.06 -12.41 -13.18
N ALA A 135 -0.81 -12.86 -13.22
CA ALA A 135 0.35 -12.03 -12.90
C ALA A 135 1.39 -12.10 -14.03
N ALA A 136 1.85 -10.96 -14.49
CA ALA A 136 2.93 -10.85 -15.48
C ALA A 136 4.09 -10.02 -14.91
N ILE A 137 5.31 -10.56 -14.99
CA ILE A 137 6.51 -9.88 -14.48
C ILE A 137 6.85 -8.70 -15.40
N VAL A 138 6.79 -7.49 -14.86
CA VAL A 138 7.12 -6.24 -15.57
C VAL A 138 8.48 -5.68 -15.16
N SER A 139 9.03 -6.15 -14.05
CA SER A 139 10.38 -5.79 -13.63
C SER A 139 11.02 -6.88 -12.78
N GLU A 140 12.28 -7.19 -13.06
CA GLU A 140 13.11 -8.07 -12.26
C GLU A 140 14.47 -7.38 -12.04
N ARG A 141 14.82 -7.10 -10.78
CA ARG A 141 16.00 -6.29 -10.44
C ARG A 141 16.73 -6.89 -9.24
N PRO A 142 18.07 -7.04 -9.29
CA PRO A 142 18.84 -7.41 -8.10
C PRO A 142 18.78 -6.26 -7.07
N LEU A 143 18.71 -6.63 -5.79
CA LEU A 143 18.84 -5.68 -4.70
C LEU A 143 20.29 -5.28 -4.47
N GLY A 144 20.49 -4.08 -3.97
CA GLY A 144 21.75 -3.63 -3.38
C GLY A 144 21.49 -2.94 -2.06
N VAL A 145 22.56 -2.47 -1.43
CA VAL A 145 22.52 -1.82 -0.12
C VAL A 145 22.50 -0.31 -0.32
N LEU A 146 21.48 0.34 0.21
CA LEU A 146 21.36 1.79 0.26
C LEU A 146 21.79 2.27 1.64
N VAL A 147 22.80 3.13 1.70
CA VAL A 147 23.40 3.68 2.92
C VAL A 147 23.54 5.19 2.85
N SER A 148 23.67 5.85 4.00
CA SER A 148 24.15 7.24 4.06
C SER A 148 25.57 7.36 3.49
N VAL A 149 25.89 8.44 2.79
CA VAL A 149 27.28 8.69 2.33
C VAL A 149 28.28 8.84 3.48
N ALA A 150 27.80 9.14 4.69
CA ALA A 150 28.61 9.20 5.90
C ALA A 150 28.87 7.81 6.52
N HIS A 151 28.15 6.77 6.09
CA HIS A 151 28.27 5.42 6.64
C HIS A 151 29.60 4.76 6.23
N PRO A 152 30.27 3.98 7.09
CA PRO A 152 31.53 3.31 6.75
C PRO A 152 31.46 2.44 5.47
N LEU A 153 30.35 1.72 5.27
CA LEU A 153 30.13 0.92 4.05
C LEU A 153 30.13 1.75 2.77
N ALA A 154 29.85 3.06 2.84
CA ALA A 154 29.86 3.93 1.67
C ALA A 154 31.27 4.09 1.05
N ARG A 155 32.33 3.56 1.68
CA ARG A 155 33.69 3.51 1.13
C ARG A 155 33.97 2.25 0.31
N LEU A 156 33.09 1.25 0.38
CA LEU A 156 33.22 0.01 -0.37
C LEU A 156 32.67 0.19 -1.80
N ASP A 157 33.14 -0.65 -2.71
CA ASP A 157 32.60 -0.75 -4.06
C ASP A 157 31.54 -1.87 -4.18
N GLU A 158 31.60 -2.86 -3.30
CA GLU A 158 30.64 -3.96 -3.17
C GLU A 158 30.50 -4.32 -1.68
N VAL A 159 29.30 -4.69 -1.26
CA VAL A 159 28.98 -5.13 0.11
C VAL A 159 28.72 -6.64 0.11
N SER A 160 29.25 -7.36 1.09
CA SER A 160 28.90 -8.75 1.38
C SER A 160 27.92 -8.83 2.56
N TRP A 161 27.24 -9.97 2.73
CA TRP A 161 26.34 -10.20 3.86
C TRP A 161 27.01 -10.10 5.24
N VAL A 162 28.31 -10.42 5.32
CA VAL A 162 29.08 -10.32 6.57
C VAL A 162 29.29 -8.85 6.97
N ASP A 163 29.47 -7.96 6.00
CA ASP A 163 29.65 -6.52 6.25
C ASP A 163 28.39 -5.86 6.84
N LEU A 164 27.23 -6.51 6.72
CA LEU A 164 25.97 -6.06 7.28
C LEU A 164 25.75 -6.49 8.75
N THR A 165 26.67 -7.27 9.32
CA THR A 165 26.54 -7.81 10.68
C THR A 165 26.38 -6.69 11.71
N GLY A 166 25.33 -6.77 12.53
CA GLY A 166 25.04 -5.78 13.57
C GLY A 166 24.31 -4.53 13.08
N LEU A 167 24.07 -4.38 11.77
CA LEU A 167 23.31 -3.25 11.23
C LEU A 167 21.80 -3.50 11.30
N ASP A 168 21.06 -2.40 11.39
CA ASP A 168 19.59 -2.38 11.34
C ASP A 168 19.11 -2.33 9.89
N LEU A 169 18.03 -3.05 9.60
CA LEU A 169 17.37 -3.01 8.29
C LEU A 169 16.16 -2.06 8.34
N LEU A 170 16.19 -1.01 7.54
CA LEU A 170 15.00 -0.21 7.24
C LEU A 170 14.22 -0.86 6.09
N LEU A 171 13.02 -1.34 6.41
CA LEU A 171 12.13 -2.01 5.45
C LEU A 171 10.71 -1.48 5.62
N TYR A 172 9.95 -1.38 4.53
CA TYR A 172 8.56 -0.92 4.58
C TYR A 172 7.72 -1.72 5.58
N GLU A 173 6.69 -1.10 6.14
CA GLU A 173 5.74 -1.80 7.02
C GLU A 173 5.19 -3.07 6.37
N ARG A 174 5.27 -4.21 7.09
CA ARG A 174 4.78 -5.52 6.63
C ARG A 174 3.35 -5.47 6.06
N LYS A 175 2.47 -4.63 6.60
CA LYS A 175 1.08 -4.48 6.14
C LYS A 175 0.95 -4.00 4.68
N LEU A 176 2.00 -3.42 4.10
CA LEU A 176 1.99 -2.88 2.74
C LEU A 176 2.23 -3.95 1.68
N ALA A 177 3.08 -4.94 1.96
CA ALA A 177 3.38 -6.06 1.06
C ALA A 177 3.86 -7.26 1.90
N PRO A 178 2.95 -7.99 2.56
CA PRO A 178 3.30 -9.01 3.56
C PRO A 178 4.14 -10.15 2.98
N GLY A 179 3.79 -10.64 1.79
CA GLY A 179 4.50 -11.76 1.17
C GLY A 179 5.91 -11.37 0.75
N TYR A 180 6.07 -10.21 0.11
CA TYR A 180 7.40 -9.68 -0.24
C TYR A 180 8.25 -9.38 1.00
N HIS A 181 7.66 -8.75 2.02
CA HIS A 181 8.34 -8.43 3.27
C HIS A 181 8.91 -9.69 3.93
N ASP A 182 8.09 -10.71 4.11
CA ASP A 182 8.49 -11.95 4.77
C ASP A 182 9.51 -12.73 3.93
N ARG A 183 9.35 -12.73 2.60
CA ARG A 183 10.30 -13.35 1.68
C ARG A 183 11.68 -12.69 1.74
N LEU A 184 11.74 -11.37 1.71
CA LEU A 184 13.01 -10.64 1.78
C LEU A 184 13.78 -10.98 3.07
N LEU A 185 13.07 -11.01 4.21
CA LEU A 185 13.70 -11.38 5.48
C LEU A 185 14.19 -12.84 5.47
N ALA A 186 13.44 -13.76 4.87
CA ALA A 186 13.87 -15.14 4.71
C ALA A 186 15.11 -15.26 3.82
N ASP A 187 15.19 -14.51 2.72
CA ASP A 187 16.35 -14.48 1.83
C ASP A 187 17.59 -13.90 2.54
N CYS A 188 17.44 -12.86 3.37
CA CYS A 188 18.53 -12.35 4.23
C CYS A 188 19.07 -13.44 5.17
N VAL A 189 18.18 -14.14 5.88
CA VAL A 189 18.54 -15.21 6.81
C VAL A 189 19.25 -16.35 6.08
N ALA A 190 18.74 -16.76 4.92
CA ALA A 190 19.32 -17.81 4.09
C ALA A 190 20.72 -17.44 3.58
N ALA A 191 20.96 -16.15 3.33
CA ALA A 191 22.25 -15.62 2.95
C ALA A 191 23.22 -15.41 4.12
N GLY A 192 22.83 -15.77 5.35
CA GLY A 192 23.66 -15.71 6.54
C GLY A 192 23.60 -14.39 7.30
N TRP A 193 22.69 -13.48 6.96
CA TRP A 193 22.51 -12.21 7.65
C TRP A 193 21.17 -12.12 8.37
N ARG A 194 21.22 -11.79 9.66
CA ARG A 194 20.05 -11.43 10.46
C ARG A 194 20.21 -9.96 10.88
N PRO A 195 19.33 -9.05 10.42
CA PRO A 195 19.36 -7.67 10.89
C PRO A 195 19.28 -7.61 12.42
N ALA A 196 19.99 -6.67 13.05
CA ALA A 196 19.91 -6.47 14.50
C ALA A 196 18.48 -6.07 14.90
N HIS A 197 17.92 -5.10 14.19
CA HIS A 197 16.49 -4.79 14.21
C HIS A 197 15.94 -4.57 12.80
N VAL A 198 14.66 -4.86 12.61
CA VAL A 198 13.90 -4.47 11.41
C VAL A 198 13.07 -3.25 11.78
N ARG A 199 13.44 -2.10 11.23
CA ARG A 199 12.75 -0.82 11.44
C ARG A 199 11.64 -0.67 10.41
N ALA A 200 10.45 -0.31 10.88
CA ALA A 200 9.28 -0.06 10.06
C ALA A 200 9.43 1.28 9.31
N GLY A 201 10.02 1.20 8.12
CA GLY A 201 10.27 2.33 7.26
C GLY A 201 8.99 3.01 6.81
N PRO A 202 8.91 4.34 6.89
CA PRO A 202 7.70 5.08 6.54
C PRO A 202 7.42 4.97 5.03
N PRO A 203 6.14 4.91 4.62
CA PRO A 203 5.77 4.79 3.20
C PRO A 203 6.15 6.04 2.40
N ARG A 204 6.25 7.20 3.05
CA ARG A 204 6.67 8.45 2.41
C ARG A 204 8.17 8.44 2.16
N ARG A 205 8.56 8.48 0.88
CA ARG A 205 9.97 8.47 0.43
C ARG A 205 10.85 9.49 1.14
N SER A 206 10.36 10.71 1.40
CA SER A 206 11.12 11.76 2.09
C SER A 206 11.49 11.38 3.53
N LEU A 207 10.55 10.81 4.28
CA LEU A 207 10.79 10.35 5.65
C LEU A 207 11.71 9.12 5.65
N PHE A 208 11.54 8.21 4.68
CA PHE A 208 12.38 7.03 4.54
C PHE A 208 13.84 7.40 4.27
N VAL A 209 14.06 8.35 3.35
CA VAL A 209 15.40 8.89 3.05
C VAL A 209 15.99 9.60 4.27
N ALA A 210 15.20 10.38 5.01
CA ALA A 210 15.68 11.05 6.22
C ALA A 210 16.15 10.05 7.29
N GLU A 211 15.38 8.97 7.50
CA GLU A 211 15.76 7.92 8.45
C GLU A 211 17.03 7.18 8.03
N LEU A 212 17.22 6.88 6.74
CA LEU A 212 18.49 6.31 6.25
C LEU A 212 19.67 7.26 6.40
N ARG A 213 19.47 8.56 6.14
CA ARG A 213 20.55 9.55 6.23
C ARG A 213 21.03 9.76 7.67
N HIS A 214 20.11 9.74 8.62
CA HIS A 214 20.36 10.12 10.01
C HIS A 214 20.30 8.96 11.01
N GLY A 215 19.97 7.74 10.55
CA GLY A 215 19.76 6.57 11.39
C GLY A 215 21.02 5.92 11.96
N GLY A 216 22.22 6.40 11.61
CA GLY A 216 23.49 5.80 12.03
C GLY A 216 23.71 4.46 11.31
N ASP A 217 23.58 3.36 12.04
CA ASP A 217 23.84 1.97 11.58
C ASP A 217 22.67 1.35 10.80
N VAL A 218 21.88 2.18 10.11
CA VAL A 218 20.68 1.75 9.38
C VAL A 218 20.99 1.63 7.90
N VAL A 219 20.61 0.50 7.31
CA VAL A 219 20.72 0.22 5.88
C VAL A 219 19.37 -0.17 5.29
N ALA A 220 19.18 0.00 3.99
CA ALA A 220 18.02 -0.54 3.28
C ALA A 220 18.45 -1.42 2.10
N LEU A 221 17.66 -2.45 1.81
CA LEU A 221 17.82 -3.24 0.59
C LEU A 221 16.89 -2.72 -0.50
N ARG A 222 17.45 -2.22 -1.60
CA ARG A 222 16.70 -1.59 -2.69
C ARG A 222 17.29 -1.96 -4.06
N PRO A 223 16.47 -2.11 -5.11
CA PRO A 223 16.99 -2.24 -6.46
C PRO A 223 17.78 -0.98 -6.83
N ARG A 224 18.72 -1.10 -7.78
CA ARG A 224 19.48 0.06 -8.25
C ARG A 224 18.52 1.11 -8.81
N GLU A 225 18.52 2.29 -8.20
CA GLU A 225 17.84 3.50 -8.67
C GLU A 225 18.83 4.65 -8.50
N GLU A 226 18.51 5.82 -9.06
CA GLU A 226 19.25 7.02 -8.70
C GLU A 226 19.04 7.31 -7.20
N PRO A 227 20.09 7.22 -6.37
CA PRO A 227 19.95 7.44 -4.95
C PRO A 227 19.63 8.91 -4.71
N ALA A 228 18.78 9.20 -3.71
CA ALA A 228 18.59 10.56 -3.26
C ALA A 228 19.93 11.15 -2.79
N GLU A 229 20.07 12.48 -2.84
CA GLU A 229 21.26 13.19 -2.37
C GLU A 229 21.75 12.66 -1.00
N GLY A 230 23.05 12.57 -0.75
CA GLY A 230 23.55 12.08 0.53
C GLY A 230 23.29 10.59 0.84
N LEU A 231 22.74 9.82 -0.11
CA LEU A 231 22.71 8.35 -0.06
C LEU A 231 23.62 7.77 -1.14
N ARG A 232 24.19 6.58 -0.88
CA ARG A 232 24.95 5.79 -1.83
C ARG A 232 24.33 4.41 -1.95
N TRP A 233 24.10 3.96 -3.18
CA TRP A 233 23.72 2.59 -3.48
C TRP A 233 24.98 1.77 -3.77
N LEU A 234 25.06 0.58 -3.19
CA LEU A 234 26.17 -0.35 -3.31
C LEU A 234 25.66 -1.70 -3.81
N PRO A 235 26.33 -2.37 -4.76
CA PRO A 235 25.98 -3.73 -5.13
C PRO A 235 26.16 -4.67 -3.94
N LEU A 236 25.24 -5.62 -3.79
CA LEU A 236 25.28 -6.66 -2.79
C LEU A 236 25.74 -7.97 -3.44
N ARG A 237 26.79 -8.59 -2.90
CA ARG A 237 27.28 -9.89 -3.38
C ARG A 237 26.18 -10.92 -3.22
N THR A 238 25.91 -11.71 -4.26
CA THR A 238 24.81 -12.71 -4.28
C THR A 238 23.45 -12.09 -3.90
N ALA A 239 23.14 -10.95 -4.51
CA ALA A 239 21.92 -10.19 -4.24
C ALA A 239 20.64 -11.03 -4.49
N PRO A 240 19.64 -10.95 -3.60
CA PRO A 240 18.31 -11.43 -3.91
C PRO A 240 17.69 -10.51 -4.97
N VAL A 241 16.67 -11.01 -5.65
CA VAL A 241 16.03 -10.33 -6.77
C VAL A 241 14.60 -9.96 -6.38
N VAL A 242 14.28 -8.67 -6.50
CA VAL A 242 12.89 -8.22 -6.39
C VAL A 242 12.21 -8.33 -7.74
N ARG A 243 11.00 -8.89 -7.73
CA ARG A 243 10.13 -9.00 -8.88
C ARG A 243 8.92 -8.10 -8.68
N HIS A 244 8.61 -7.28 -9.67
CA HIS A 244 7.35 -6.56 -9.72
C HIS A 244 6.50 -7.16 -10.82
N ALA A 245 5.23 -7.41 -10.51
CA ALA A 245 4.26 -7.94 -11.44
C ALA A 245 3.07 -7.01 -11.58
N LEU A 246 2.56 -6.89 -12.80
CA LEU A 246 1.22 -6.40 -13.04
C LEU A 246 0.26 -7.58 -12.83
N VAL A 247 -0.73 -7.39 -11.98
CA VAL A 247 -1.69 -8.43 -11.55
C VAL A 247 -3.10 -7.97 -11.85
N TRP A 248 -3.91 -8.83 -12.46
CA TRP A 248 -5.30 -8.51 -12.81
C TRP A 248 -6.19 -9.74 -12.81
N ASP A 249 -7.50 -9.53 -12.73
CA ASP A 249 -8.48 -10.60 -12.93
C ASP A 249 -8.57 -10.91 -14.44
N PRO A 250 -8.29 -12.14 -14.90
CA PRO A 250 -8.37 -12.49 -16.32
C PRO A 250 -9.79 -12.37 -16.90
N ALA A 251 -10.84 -12.39 -16.08
CA ALA A 251 -12.23 -12.19 -16.48
C ALA A 251 -12.63 -10.71 -16.57
N HIS A 252 -11.74 -9.78 -16.18
CA HIS A 252 -12.01 -8.35 -16.22
C HIS A 252 -12.14 -7.85 -17.67
N GLU A 253 -13.07 -6.92 -17.93
CA GLU A 253 -13.33 -6.37 -19.27
C GLU A 253 -12.09 -5.70 -19.91
N CYS A 254 -11.20 -5.16 -19.07
CA CYS A 254 -9.94 -4.54 -19.50
C CYS A 254 -8.76 -5.51 -19.60
N SER A 255 -8.97 -6.84 -19.43
CA SER A 255 -7.90 -7.84 -19.39
C SER A 255 -6.97 -7.78 -20.60
N ASP A 256 -7.50 -7.65 -21.82
CA ASP A 256 -6.68 -7.54 -23.03
C ASP A 256 -5.86 -6.24 -23.09
N ARG A 257 -6.45 -5.12 -22.64
CA ARG A 257 -5.76 -3.82 -22.55
C ARG A 257 -4.64 -3.87 -21.53
N ILE A 258 -4.85 -4.51 -20.38
CA ILE A 258 -3.84 -4.69 -19.33
C ILE A 258 -2.72 -5.62 -19.83
N ALA A 259 -3.07 -6.70 -20.52
CA ALA A 259 -2.12 -7.64 -21.10
C ALA A 259 -1.24 -7.00 -22.20
N ALA A 260 -1.71 -5.93 -22.85
CA ALA A 260 -0.91 -5.18 -23.81
C ALA A 260 0.14 -4.25 -23.15
N LEU A 261 0.08 -4.03 -21.83
CA LEU A 261 1.02 -3.20 -21.08
C LEU A 261 2.30 -3.94 -20.65
N VAL A 262 2.32 -5.27 -20.78
CA VAL A 262 3.36 -6.14 -20.23
C VAL A 262 4.29 -6.74 -21.29
#